data_AF-A0A4D4K2H5-F1
#
_entry.id   AF-A0A4D4K2H5-F1
#
_cell.length_a   1.000
_cell.length_b   1.000
_cell.length_c   1.000
_cell.angle_alpha   90.00
_cell.angle_beta   90.00
_cell.angle_gamma   90.00
#
_symmetry.space_group_name_H-M   'P 1'
#
loop_
_entity.id
_entity.type
_entity.pdbx_description
1 polymer ?
#
loop_
_entity_poly.entity_id
_entity_poly.type
_entity_poly.pdbx_seq_one_letter_code
_entity_poly.pdbx_strand_id
1 'polypeptide(L)'
;MSCADVATLVAHTACSRPLLGVHEIAGPAQIPLDAFVRAVLTDAGEHRRVFIDSRSPYFGAGLKPGDLLPGADAHIAPTRYGDWLDGHAGAHR
;
A
#
# COMPACT_ATOMS: atom_id res chain seq x y z
N MET A 1 0.66 3.53 5.26
CA MET A 1 1.80 2.72 5.70
C MET A 1 3.02 3.30 5.03
N SER A 2 4.09 3.51 5.80
CA SER A 2 5.38 4.01 5.33
C SER A 2 6.43 2.90 5.31
N CYS A 3 7.59 3.15 4.70
CA CYS A 3 8.73 2.23 4.80
C CYS A 3 9.18 2.02 6.26
N ALA A 4 9.04 3.02 7.12
CA ALA A 4 9.39 2.91 8.54
C ALA A 4 8.46 1.94 9.28
N ASP A 5 7.16 1.94 8.96
CA ASP A 5 6.21 0.98 9.54
C ASP A 5 6.58 -0.46 9.17
N VAL A 6 6.89 -0.69 7.89
CA VAL A 6 7.29 -2.00 7.37
C VAL A 6 8.58 -2.46 8.03
N ALA A 7 9.60 -1.59 8.08
CA ALA A 7 10.89 -1.92 8.70
C ALA A 7 10.74 -2.26 10.19
N THR A 8 9.87 -1.54 10.90
CA THR A 8 9.57 -1.80 12.31
C THR A 8 8.98 -3.19 12.52
N LEU A 9 7.98 -3.57 11.71
CA LEU A 9 7.37 -4.89 11.81
C LEU A 9 8.36 -6.01 11.44
N VAL A 10 9.18 -5.82 10.41
CA VAL A 10 10.23 -6.77 10.02
C VAL A 10 11.23 -6.97 11.15
N ALA A 11 11.74 -5.89 11.75
CA ALA A 11 12.70 -5.96 12.86
C ALA A 11 12.09 -6.69 14.07
N HIS A 12 10.85 -6.36 14.43
CA HIS A 12 10.14 -7.04 15.52
C HIS A 12 9.96 -8.54 15.24
N THR A 13 9.55 -8.90 14.02
CA THR A 13 9.32 -10.30 13.63
C THR A 13 10.61 -11.11 13.64
N ALA A 14 11.71 -10.54 13.15
CA ALA A 14 13.02 -11.20 13.12
C ALA A 14 13.59 -11.51 14.53
N CYS A 15 13.28 -10.66 15.51
CA CYS A 15 13.71 -10.83 16.91
C CYS A 15 12.73 -11.67 17.75
N SER A 16 11.59 -12.07 17.18
CA SER A 16 10.56 -12.83 17.87
C SER A 16 10.73 -14.34 17.68
N ARG A 17 9.87 -15.13 18.34
CA ARG A 17 9.80 -16.57 18.06
C ARG A 17 9.45 -16.80 16.57
N PRO A 18 10.02 -17.84 15.93
CA PRO A 18 9.73 -18.14 14.53
C PRO A 18 8.22 -18.26 14.30
N LEU A 19 7.72 -17.50 13.33
CA LEU A 19 6.29 -17.48 13.00
C LEU A 19 5.83 -18.78 12.34
N LEU A 20 6.73 -19.45 11.60
CA LEU A 20 6.41 -20.63 10.78
C LEU A 20 5.19 -20.40 9.87
N GLY A 21 5.09 -19.20 9.32
CA GLY A 21 3.95 -18.76 8.54
C GLY A 21 4.19 -17.39 7.89
N VAL A 22 3.12 -16.81 7.34
CA VAL A 22 3.12 -15.48 6.72
C VAL A 22 2.41 -14.51 7.66
N HIS A 23 2.93 -13.30 7.75
CA HIS A 23 2.27 -12.19 8.42
C HIS A 23 2.10 -11.07 7.40
N GLU A 24 0.87 -10.68 7.13
CA GLU A 24 0.57 -9.59 6.22
C GLU A 24 0.55 -8.25 6.96
N ILE A 25 0.89 -7.18 6.26
CA ILE A 25 0.89 -5.81 6.79
C ILE A 25 0.14 -4.90 5.81
N ALA A 26 -0.65 -3.97 6.35
CA ALA A 26 -1.38 -3.01 5.56
C ALA A 26 -1.44 -1.63 6.23
N GLY A 27 -1.83 -0.63 5.45
CA GLY A 27 -2.15 0.69 6.00
C GLY A 27 -3.55 0.74 6.61
N PRO A 28 -3.90 1.86 7.27
CA PRO A 28 -5.17 2.03 8.00
C PRO A 28 -6.37 2.27 7.08
N ALA A 29 -6.18 2.28 5.75
CA ALA A 29 -7.22 2.52 4.77
C ALA A 29 -6.98 1.67 3.52
N GLN A 30 -8.06 1.06 3.01
CA GLN A 30 -8.09 0.48 1.67
C GLN A 30 -8.35 1.60 0.66
N ILE A 31 -7.50 1.67 -0.37
CA ILE A 31 -7.60 2.67 -1.43
C ILE A 31 -7.66 1.94 -2.77
N PRO A 32 -8.63 2.26 -3.66
CA PRO A 32 -8.63 1.75 -5.02
C PRO A 32 -7.32 2.09 -5.74
N LEU A 33 -6.76 1.15 -6.49
CA LEU A 33 -5.47 1.34 -7.17
C LEU A 33 -5.48 2.55 -8.12
N ASP A 34 -6.60 2.79 -8.82
CA ASP A 34 -6.71 3.95 -9.72
C ASP A 34 -6.70 5.28 -8.94
N ALA A 35 -7.36 5.34 -7.78
CA ALA A 35 -7.33 6.51 -6.90
C ALA A 35 -5.91 6.77 -6.36
N PHE A 36 -5.20 5.71 -5.98
CA PHE A 36 -3.80 5.79 -5.58
C PHE A 36 -2.91 6.36 -6.71
N VAL A 37 -3.02 5.82 -7.93
CA VAL A 37 -2.25 6.29 -9.09
C VAL A 37 -2.58 7.75 -9.43
N ARG A 38 -3.86 8.14 -9.41
CA ARG A 38 -4.26 9.53 -9.64
C ARG A 38 -3.65 10.50 -8.63
N ALA A 39 -3.58 10.11 -7.36
CA ALA A 39 -2.99 10.92 -6.31
C ALA A 39 -1.48 11.13 -6.55
N VAL A 40 -0.74 10.06 -6.88
CA VAL A 40 0.70 10.16 -7.22
C VAL A 40 0.93 11.07 -8.43
N LEU A 41 0.15 10.93 -9.49
CA LEU A 41 0.29 11.77 -10.69
C LEU A 41 0.00 13.24 -10.38
N THR A 42 -1.02 13.50 -9.55
CA THR A 42 -1.40 14.87 -9.15
C THR A 42 -0.29 15.53 -8.33
N ASP A 43 0.29 14.79 -7.38
CA ASP A 43 1.42 15.24 -6.55
C ASP A 43 2.67 15.54 -7.41
N ALA A 44 2.92 14.71 -8.42
CA ALA A 44 4.00 14.91 -9.39
C ALA A 44 3.75 16.04 -10.42
N GLY A 45 2.59 16.72 -10.36
CA GLY A 45 2.22 17.77 -11.32
C GLY A 45 1.90 17.23 -12.72
N GLU A 46 1.56 15.94 -12.83
CA GLU A 46 1.23 15.29 -14.08
C GLU A 46 -0.27 15.15 -14.31
N HIS A 47 -0.72 15.44 -15.53
CA HIS A 47 -2.15 15.47 -15.88
C HIS A 47 -2.58 14.28 -16.76
N ARG A 48 -1.85 13.16 -16.70
CA ARG A 48 -2.20 11.96 -17.45
C ARG A 48 -3.55 11.41 -16.97
N ARG A 49 -4.43 11.05 -17.90
CA ARG A 49 -5.73 10.45 -17.57
C ARG A 49 -5.54 8.99 -17.16
N VAL A 50 -6.04 8.64 -15.99
CA VAL A 50 -6.13 7.25 -15.52
C VAL A 50 -7.47 6.65 -15.95
N PHE A 51 -7.44 5.46 -16.55
CA PHE A 51 -8.61 4.69 -16.94
C PHE A 51 -8.59 3.33 -16.27
N ILE A 52 -9.78 2.84 -15.91
CA ILE A 52 -9.97 1.50 -15.35
C ILE A 52 -10.44 0.60 -16.49
N ASP A 53 -9.83 -0.57 -16.64
CA ASP A 53 -10.34 -1.65 -17.50
C ASP A 53 -10.48 -2.92 -16.66
N SER A 54 -11.72 -3.31 -16.37
CA SER A 54 -12.03 -4.49 -15.57
C SER A 54 -11.69 -5.82 -16.27
N ARG A 55 -11.39 -5.79 -17.57
CA ARG A 55 -10.96 -6.97 -18.34
C ARG A 55 -9.45 -7.07 -18.43
N SER A 56 -8.72 -6.07 -17.95
CA SER A 56 -7.25 -6.09 -17.94
C SER A 56 -6.77 -7.11 -16.90
N PRO A 57 -6.01 -8.15 -17.30
CA PRO A 57 -5.54 -9.14 -16.36
C PRO A 57 -4.36 -8.61 -15.53
N TYR A 58 -4.30 -9.00 -14.26
CA TYR A 58 -3.16 -8.77 -13.38
C TYR A 58 -2.15 -9.91 -13.57
N PHE A 59 -1.07 -9.67 -14.31
CA PHE A 59 -0.09 -10.70 -14.70
C PHE A 59 -0.72 -11.96 -15.30
N GLY A 60 -1.74 -11.79 -16.15
CA GLY A 60 -2.48 -12.90 -16.77
C GLY A 60 -3.62 -13.46 -15.91
N ALA A 61 -3.75 -13.06 -14.65
CA ALA A 61 -4.83 -13.46 -13.76
C ALA A 61 -6.02 -12.48 -13.82
N GLY A 62 -7.24 -13.00 -13.84
CA GLY A 62 -8.44 -12.21 -13.61
C GLY A 62 -8.66 -12.01 -12.11
N LEU A 63 -8.81 -10.76 -11.68
CA LEU A 63 -9.01 -10.42 -10.26
C LEU A 63 -10.50 -10.43 -9.88
N LYS A 64 -10.79 -10.89 -8.66
CA LYS A 64 -12.07 -10.76 -7.97
C LYS A 64 -12.01 -9.64 -6.92
N PRO A 65 -13.16 -9.12 -6.49
CA PRO A 65 -13.20 -8.22 -5.34
C PRO A 65 -12.54 -8.88 -4.12
N GLY A 66 -11.57 -8.19 -3.53
CA GLY A 66 -10.80 -8.70 -2.39
C GLY A 66 -9.45 -9.30 -2.76
N ASP A 67 -9.20 -9.63 -4.02
CA ASP A 67 -7.86 -10.02 -4.45
C ASP A 67 -6.89 -8.84 -4.27
N LEU A 68 -5.63 -9.15 -3.95
CA LEU A 68 -4.56 -8.19 -3.64
C LEU A 68 -4.79 -7.34 -2.38
N LEU A 69 -5.82 -7.66 -1.60
CA LEU A 69 -5.98 -7.10 -0.26
C LEU A 69 -5.36 -8.03 0.78
N PRO A 70 -4.92 -7.47 1.92
CA PRO A 70 -4.51 -8.29 3.05
C PRO A 70 -5.67 -9.17 3.57
N GLY A 71 -5.30 -10.28 4.21
CA GLY A 71 -6.16 -11.07 5.06
C GLY A 71 -6.70 -10.28 6.27
N ALA A 72 -7.74 -10.81 6.90
CA ALA A 72 -8.44 -10.16 8.01
C ALA A 72 -7.57 -9.96 9.28
N ASP A 73 -6.46 -10.70 9.37
CA ASP A 73 -5.52 -10.72 10.49
C ASP A 73 -4.25 -9.90 10.22
N ALA A 74 -4.19 -9.14 9.12
CA ALA A 74 -3.03 -8.33 8.81
C ALA A 74 -2.74 -7.25 9.87
N HIS A 75 -1.46 -7.00 10.10
CA HIS A 75 -1.01 -5.91 10.93
C HIS A 75 -1.34 -4.57 10.27
N ILE A 76 -2.14 -3.75 10.95
CA ILE A 76 -2.51 -2.42 10.46
C ILE A 76 -1.52 -1.40 11.00
N ALA A 77 -0.61 -0.97 10.13
CA ALA A 77 0.30 0.14 10.39
C ALA A 77 -0.46 1.47 10.52
N PRO A 78 0.00 2.40 11.38
CA PRO A 78 -0.78 3.59 11.73
C PRO A 78 -0.75 4.70 10.67
N THR A 79 0.34 4.83 9.90
CA THR A 79 0.51 5.96 8.97
C THR A 79 -0.50 5.90 7.83
N ARG A 80 -1.27 6.97 7.60
CA ARG A 80 -2.15 7.07 6.42
C ARG A 80 -1.33 7.44 5.18
N TYR A 81 -1.89 7.18 3.99
CA TYR A 81 -1.20 7.54 2.75
C TYR A 81 -0.97 9.05 2.60
N GLY A 82 -1.97 9.87 2.96
CA GLY A 82 -1.83 11.34 2.96
C GLY A 82 -0.74 11.81 3.93
N ASP A 83 -0.77 11.35 5.17
CA ASP A 83 0.26 11.71 6.17
C ASP A 83 1.68 11.36 5.70
N TRP A 84 1.84 10.24 4.98
CA TRP A 84 3.11 9.85 4.40
C TRP A 84 3.55 10.78 3.25
N LEU A 85 2.63 11.15 2.36
CA LEU A 85 2.91 12.11 1.29
C LEU A 85 3.33 13.48 1.85
N ASP A 86 2.59 14.00 2.83
CA ASP A 86 2.87 15.29 3.45
C ASP A 86 4.25 15.30 4.14
N GLY A 87 4.59 14.21 4.84
CA GLY A 87 5.90 14.04 5.47
C GLY A 87 7.05 13.88 4.47
N HIS A 88 6.79 13.34 3.27
CA HIS A 88 7.80 13.17 2.22
C HIS A 88 8.00 14.43 1.36
N ALA A 89 6.94 15.19 1.07
CA ALA A 89 7.01 16.45 0.34
C ALA A 89 7.88 17.49 1.05
N GLY A 90 7.93 17.44 2.40
CA GLY A 90 8.83 18.27 3.21
C GLY A 90 10.31 17.93 3.07
N ALA A 91 10.67 16.73 2.59
CA ALA A 91 12.06 16.29 2.40
C ALA A 91 12.61 16.59 0.99
N HIS A 92 11.73 16.94 0.04
CA HIS A 92 12.07 17.31 -1.34
C HIS A 92 12.10 18.84 -1.57
N ARG A 93 11.97 19.65 -0.51
CA ARG A 93 12.18 21.11 -0.50
C ARG A 93 13.47 21.47 0.19
#